data_AF-A0A0M3I501-F1
#
_entry.id   AF-A0A0M3I501-F1
#
_cell.length_a   1.000
_cell.length_b   1.000
_cell.length_c   1.000
_cell.angle_alpha   90.00
_cell.angle_beta   90.00
_cell.angle_gamma   90.00
#
_symmetry.space_group_name_H-M   'P 1'
#
loop_
_entity.id
_entity.type
_entity.pdbx_description
1 polymer ?
#
loop_
_entity_poly.entity_id
_entity_poly.type
_entity_poly.pdbx_seq_one_letter_code
_entity_poly.pdbx_strand_id
1 'polypeptide(L)'
;MDDRIVLNVGGIRHETYQALCMHVGTVPNAGNDIYEKGENRFFLNCFCFLSGGIGMDDRIVLNVGGIRHETYQATLKKIPATRLSRLTPALANFDPLLNEYFFDRHPGVFAQVLNYYRTGKLHYPTDVCGPLFEEELEYWGLDANQVEPCCWMTYTQHRYK
;
A
#
# COMPACT_ATOMS: atom_id res chain seq x y z
N MET A 1 -41.49 -25.81 30.09
CA MET A 1 -41.74 -26.83 29.05
C MET A 1 -41.11 -26.25 27.81
N ASP A 2 -39.78 -26.36 27.77
CA ASP A 2 -39.02 -27.23 26.83
C ASP A 2 -38.82 -26.46 25.50
N ASP A 3 -37.65 -26.34 24.90
CA ASP A 3 -36.46 -27.19 24.95
C ASP A 3 -35.18 -26.39 24.67
N ARG A 4 -34.06 -26.91 25.18
CA ARG A 4 -32.70 -26.51 24.80
C ARG A 4 -32.41 -26.98 23.37
N ILE A 5 -31.78 -26.11 22.56
CA ILE A 5 -30.77 -26.55 21.58
C ILE A 5 -29.53 -25.69 21.76
N VAL A 6 -28.42 -26.35 22.09
CA VAL A 6 -27.06 -25.81 22.16
C VAL A 6 -26.33 -26.25 20.90
N LEU A 7 -25.74 -25.33 20.11
CA LEU A 7 -24.50 -25.51 19.31
C LEU A 7 -23.93 -24.09 19.03
N ASN A 8 -22.86 -23.61 19.66
CA ASN A 8 -21.43 -23.94 19.61
C ASN A 8 -20.62 -23.13 18.57
N VAL A 9 -19.63 -22.42 19.11
CA VAL A 9 -18.46 -21.70 18.53
C VAL A 9 -18.65 -20.71 17.37
N GLY A 10 -18.26 -19.45 17.62
CA GLY A 10 -17.56 -18.64 16.61
C GLY A 10 -18.26 -17.41 16.00
N GLY A 11 -19.33 -16.88 16.59
CA GLY A 11 -20.06 -15.75 16.00
C GLY A 11 -20.33 -14.60 16.96
N ILE A 12 -19.39 -13.65 17.06
CA ILE A 12 -19.71 -12.32 17.63
C ILE A 12 -20.32 -11.49 16.50
N ARG A 13 -21.63 -11.21 16.63
CA ARG A 13 -22.37 -10.34 15.71
C ARG A 13 -21.89 -8.89 15.89
N HIS A 14 -21.75 -8.21 14.75
CA HIS A 14 -21.15 -6.89 14.53
C HIS A 14 -21.87 -5.70 15.19
N GLU A 15 -22.86 -5.93 16.05
CA GLU A 15 -23.77 -4.90 16.56
C GLU A 15 -23.52 -4.47 18.01
N THR A 16 -22.47 -4.99 18.67
CA THR A 16 -22.19 -4.66 20.09
C THR A 16 -21.02 -3.69 20.32
N TYR A 17 -20.23 -3.34 19.31
CA TYR A 17 -19.07 -2.45 19.49
C TYR A 17 -19.42 -0.96 19.55
N GLN A 18 -20.59 -0.56 19.02
CA GLN A 18 -20.93 0.85 18.89
C GLN A 18 -21.36 1.52 20.22
N ALA A 19 -21.57 0.73 21.28
CA ALA A 19 -22.05 1.24 22.57
C ALA A 19 -20.94 1.44 23.63
N LEU A 20 -19.72 0.92 23.45
CA LEU A 20 -18.72 0.91 24.53
C LEU A 20 -17.72 2.08 24.51
N CYS A 21 -17.55 2.79 23.40
CA CYS A 21 -16.51 3.83 23.28
C CYS A 21 -16.93 5.26 23.68
N MET A 22 -18.19 5.50 24.07
CA MET A 22 -18.61 6.85 24.48
C MET A 22 -18.54 7.13 25.99
N HIS A 23 -18.21 6.15 26.85
CA HIS A 23 -18.35 6.36 28.31
C HIS A 23 -17.20 5.89 29.20
N VAL A 24 -16.11 5.33 28.68
CA VAL A 24 -14.96 5.01 29.53
C VAL A 24 -13.66 5.25 28.78
N GLY A 25 -12.96 6.31 29.20
CA GLY A 25 -11.53 6.41 28.95
C GLY A 25 -10.82 5.21 29.57
N THR A 26 -9.68 4.87 28.99
CA THR A 26 -8.80 3.71 29.27
C THR A 26 -9.09 2.47 28.40
N VAL A 27 -8.19 2.22 27.45
CA VAL A 27 -7.94 0.88 26.89
C VAL A 27 -6.69 0.35 27.60
N PRO A 28 -6.69 -0.89 28.15
CA PRO A 28 -5.54 -1.42 28.86
C PRO A 28 -4.45 -1.92 27.90
N ASN A 29 -3.22 -1.82 28.41
CA ASN A 29 -1.94 -2.14 27.78
C ASN A 29 -1.85 -3.52 27.10
N ALA A 30 -1.18 -3.54 25.95
CA ALA A 30 -0.22 -4.59 25.62
C ALA A 30 0.95 -4.01 24.80
N GLY A 31 2.02 -3.63 25.50
CA GLY A 31 3.40 -3.91 25.10
C GLY A 31 4.12 -2.94 24.15
N ASN A 32 4.96 -2.09 24.78
CA ASN A 32 6.20 -1.47 24.30
C ASN A 32 6.12 -0.24 23.37
N ASP A 33 5.95 0.91 24.04
CA ASP A 33 6.82 2.10 23.98
C ASP A 33 7.43 2.52 22.64
N ILE A 34 6.87 3.59 22.06
CA ILE A 34 7.57 4.88 21.90
C ILE A 34 6.53 6.00 21.70
N TYR A 35 6.31 6.77 22.76
CA TYR A 35 5.69 8.09 22.68
C TYR A 35 6.72 9.08 22.15
N GLU A 36 6.59 9.54 20.91
CA GLU A 36 7.26 10.75 20.44
C GLU A 36 6.30 11.69 19.70
N LYS A 37 6.45 12.98 20.03
CA LYS A 37 5.54 14.09 19.78
C LYS A 37 5.26 14.32 18.29
N GLY A 38 3.98 14.48 17.96
CA GLY A 38 3.53 14.95 16.65
C GLY A 38 2.02 14.81 16.52
N GLU A 39 1.28 15.83 16.95
CA GLU A 39 -0.18 15.85 17.11
C GLU A 39 -0.98 15.56 15.82
N ASN A 40 -0.33 15.42 14.66
CA ASN A 40 -0.97 15.05 13.39
C ASN A 40 -0.99 13.54 13.06
N ARG A 41 -0.16 12.70 13.71
CA ARG A 41 -0.14 11.24 13.41
C ARG A 41 -1.27 10.47 14.10
N PHE A 42 -1.68 10.92 15.30
CA PHE A 42 -2.71 10.24 16.09
C PHE A 42 -4.10 10.34 15.45
N PHE A 43 -4.46 11.50 14.88
CA PHE A 43 -5.77 11.66 14.22
C PHE A 43 -5.93 10.76 12.99
N LEU A 44 -4.87 10.59 12.19
CA LEU A 44 -4.93 9.75 10.98
C LEU A 44 -5.05 8.26 11.31
N ASN A 45 -4.29 7.78 12.30
CA ASN A 45 -4.33 6.38 12.73
C ASN A 45 -5.64 6.01 13.44
N CYS A 46 -6.20 6.91 14.24
CA CYS A 46 -7.48 6.67 14.93
C CYS A 46 -8.67 6.65 13.95
N PHE A 47 -8.64 7.48 12.89
CA PHE A 47 -9.66 7.47 11.84
C PHE A 47 -9.62 6.18 11.01
N CYS A 48 -8.43 5.62 10.76
CA CYS A 48 -8.26 4.35 10.07
C CYS A 48 -8.81 3.16 10.89
N PHE A 49 -8.58 3.17 12.20
CA PHE A 49 -9.02 2.10 13.11
C PHE A 49 -10.54 2.02 13.26
N LEU A 50 -11.25 3.14 13.11
CA LEU A 50 -12.72 3.20 13.16
C LEU A 50 -13.39 2.81 11.84
N SER A 51 -12.65 2.73 10.74
CA SER A 51 -13.18 2.49 9.38
C SER A 51 -12.75 1.15 8.76
N GLY A 52 -12.00 0.30 9.48
CA GLY A 52 -11.45 -0.93 8.91
C GLY A 52 -10.44 -0.66 7.78
N GLY A 53 -9.78 0.51 7.82
CA GLY A 53 -8.79 0.89 6.83
C GLY A 53 -7.46 0.17 7.03
N ILE A 54 -6.71 0.02 5.94
CA ILE A 54 -5.32 -0.48 5.95
C ILE A 54 -4.47 0.55 6.73
N GLY A 55 -3.77 0.10 7.76
CA GLY A 55 -2.83 0.90 8.55
C GLY A 55 -1.51 1.14 7.82
N MET A 56 -0.81 2.23 8.18
CA MET A 56 0.46 2.60 7.52
C MET A 56 1.55 1.51 7.61
N ASP A 57 1.56 0.75 8.69
CA ASP A 57 2.52 -0.34 8.94
C ASP A 57 2.03 -1.70 8.39
N ASP A 58 0.85 -1.73 7.77
CA ASP A 58 0.34 -2.95 7.16
C ASP A 58 1.07 -3.24 5.84
N ARG A 59 1.26 -4.52 5.61
CA ARG A 59 1.82 -5.01 4.35
C ARG A 59 0.71 -5.17 3.33
N ILE A 60 1.03 -4.76 2.11
CA ILE A 60 0.17 -4.79 0.94
C ILE A 60 0.85 -5.61 -0.16
N VAL A 61 0.06 -6.44 -0.84
CA VAL A 61 0.51 -7.22 -1.98
C VAL A 61 0.07 -6.54 -3.28
N LEU A 62 1.03 -6.31 -4.16
CA LEU A 62 0.86 -5.76 -5.50
C LEU A 62 1.26 -6.85 -6.50
N ASN A 63 0.28 -7.51 -7.09
CA ASN A 63 0.46 -8.49 -8.15
C ASN A 63 0.54 -7.75 -9.50
N VAL A 64 1.72 -7.71 -10.10
CA VAL A 64 1.98 -7.02 -11.37
C VAL A 64 2.40 -8.04 -12.42
N GLY A 65 1.60 -8.22 -13.47
CA GLY A 65 1.88 -9.21 -14.53
C GLY A 65 2.03 -10.64 -14.02
N GLY A 66 1.37 -10.98 -12.90
CA GLY A 66 1.47 -12.28 -12.23
C GLY A 66 2.58 -12.38 -11.17
N ILE A 67 3.43 -11.37 -11.03
CA ILE A 67 4.50 -11.33 -10.01
C ILE A 67 4.03 -10.56 -8.79
N ARG A 68 4.07 -11.21 -7.62
CA ARG A 68 3.69 -10.61 -6.34
C ARG A 68 4.84 -9.80 -5.76
N HIS A 69 4.59 -8.52 -5.53
CA HIS A 69 5.46 -7.62 -4.82
C HIS A 69 4.82 -7.24 -3.49
N GLU A 70 5.59 -7.35 -2.40
CA GLU A 70 5.14 -7.01 -1.05
C GLU A 70 5.84 -5.75 -0.55
N THR A 71 5.10 -4.86 0.08
CA THR A 71 5.63 -3.62 0.66
C THR A 71 4.71 -3.10 1.77
N TYR A 72 5.14 -2.09 2.50
CA TYR A 72 4.29 -1.38 3.46
C TYR A 72 3.41 -0.34 2.79
N GLN A 73 2.20 -0.13 3.31
CA GLN A 73 1.34 0.95 2.83
C GLN A 73 2.02 2.33 2.96
N ALA A 74 2.76 2.55 4.05
CA ALA A 74 3.57 3.75 4.26
C ALA A 74 4.58 4.01 3.12
N THR A 75 5.18 2.96 2.55
CA THR A 75 6.12 3.08 1.42
C THR A 75 5.45 3.75 0.23
N LEU A 76 4.21 3.37 -0.08
CA LEU A 76 3.47 3.93 -1.23
C LEU A 76 3.06 5.39 -1.03
N LYS A 77 3.06 5.88 0.22
CA LYS A 77 2.75 7.28 0.55
C LYS A 77 3.97 8.21 0.47
N LYS A 78 5.19 7.68 0.34
CA LYS A 78 6.43 8.49 0.28
C LYS A 78 6.50 9.40 -0.95
N ILE A 79 5.92 8.98 -2.06
CA ILE A 79 5.83 9.77 -3.29
C ILE A 79 4.34 10.07 -3.52
N PRO A 80 3.87 11.28 -3.19
CA PRO A 80 2.46 11.62 -3.30
C PRO A 80 2.04 11.85 -4.75
N ALA A 81 0.72 11.94 -4.98
CA ALA A 81 0.12 12.24 -6.27
C ALA A 81 0.39 11.21 -7.40
N THR A 82 0.91 10.04 -7.06
CA THR A 82 1.09 8.90 -7.96
C THR A 82 -0.09 7.93 -7.88
N ARG A 83 -0.17 6.97 -8.82
CA ARG A 83 -1.19 5.91 -8.78
C ARG A 83 -1.12 5.09 -7.49
N LEU A 84 0.08 4.67 -7.08
CA LEU A 84 0.27 3.83 -5.89
C LEU A 84 -0.05 4.58 -4.59
N SER A 85 0.19 5.89 -4.55
CA SER A 85 -0.16 6.71 -3.37
C SER A 85 -1.67 6.79 -3.13
N ARG A 86 -2.50 6.52 -4.14
CA ARG A 86 -3.96 6.61 -4.10
C ARG A 86 -4.65 5.25 -3.98
N LEU A 87 -3.91 4.17 -3.72
CA LEU A 87 -4.53 2.85 -3.55
C LEU A 87 -5.49 2.83 -2.36
N THR A 88 -6.67 2.28 -2.62
CA THR A 88 -7.73 2.02 -1.64
C THR A 88 -8.41 0.70 -1.99
N PRO A 89 -8.90 -0.08 -1.01
CA PRO A 89 -9.66 -1.32 -1.28
C PRO A 89 -10.90 -1.13 -2.16
N ALA A 90 -11.42 0.10 -2.27
CA ALA A 90 -12.55 0.43 -3.13
C ALA A 90 -12.20 0.51 -4.63
N LEU A 91 -10.93 0.39 -5.02
CA LEU A 91 -10.51 0.38 -6.42
C LEU A 91 -10.84 -0.97 -7.07
N ALA A 92 -11.24 -0.93 -8.34
CA ALA A 92 -11.60 -2.11 -9.13
C ALA A 92 -10.47 -3.15 -9.28
N ASN A 93 -9.23 -2.77 -8.98
CA ASN A 93 -8.05 -3.63 -9.11
C ASN A 93 -7.77 -4.46 -7.85
N PHE A 94 -8.56 -4.30 -6.78
CA PHE A 94 -8.36 -5.04 -5.53
C PHE A 94 -9.17 -6.35 -5.52
N ASP A 95 -8.48 -7.47 -5.29
CA ASP A 95 -9.10 -8.77 -5.07
C ASP A 95 -9.26 -9.01 -3.56
N PRO A 96 -10.50 -9.00 -3.02
CA PRO A 96 -10.74 -9.21 -1.60
C PRO A 96 -10.54 -10.65 -1.13
N LEU A 97 -10.56 -11.63 -2.04
CA LEU A 97 -10.32 -13.04 -1.70
C LEU A 97 -8.83 -13.31 -1.51
N LEU A 98 -8.00 -12.73 -2.38
CA LEU A 98 -6.54 -12.86 -2.32
C LEU A 98 -5.88 -11.76 -1.47
N ASN A 99 -6.64 -10.73 -1.10
CA ASN A 99 -6.16 -9.55 -0.39
C ASN A 99 -4.97 -8.88 -1.11
N GLU A 100 -5.07 -8.75 -2.44
CA GLU A 100 -4.01 -8.19 -3.29
C GLU A 100 -4.56 -7.25 -4.36
N TYR A 101 -3.72 -6.36 -4.85
CA TYR A 101 -4.03 -5.53 -6.03
C TYR A 101 -3.44 -6.18 -7.28
N PHE A 102 -4.23 -6.32 -8.33
CA PHE A 102 -3.76 -6.83 -9.62
C PHE A 102 -3.57 -5.69 -10.64
N PHE A 103 -2.43 -5.72 -11.32
CA PHE A 103 -2.11 -4.83 -12.44
C PHE A 103 -1.56 -5.65 -13.60
N ASP A 104 -2.24 -5.59 -14.74
CA ASP A 104 -1.78 -6.23 -15.98
C ASP A 104 -0.72 -5.36 -16.68
N ARG A 105 0.43 -5.18 -16.01
CA ARG A 105 1.56 -4.33 -16.43
C ARG A 105 2.88 -5.08 -16.32
N HIS A 106 3.97 -4.46 -16.77
CA HIS A 106 5.28 -5.11 -16.88
C HIS A 106 5.97 -5.32 -15.50
N PRO A 107 6.16 -6.58 -15.03
CA PRO A 107 6.72 -6.85 -13.69
C PRO A 107 8.17 -6.39 -13.52
N GLY A 108 9.00 -6.52 -14.56
CA GLY A 108 10.42 -6.12 -14.51
C GLY A 108 10.63 -4.63 -14.24
N VAL A 109 9.94 -3.77 -15.00
CA VAL A 109 9.95 -2.31 -14.78
C VAL A 109 9.35 -1.94 -13.43
N PHE A 110 8.28 -2.62 -13.01
CA PHE A 110 7.65 -2.35 -11.72
C PHE A 110 8.60 -2.52 -10.53
N ALA A 111 9.58 -3.42 -10.61
CA ALA A 111 10.59 -3.54 -9.57
C ALA A 111 11.38 -2.22 -9.37
N GLN A 112 11.70 -1.49 -10.44
CA GLN A 112 12.36 -0.19 -10.37
C GLN A 112 11.43 0.89 -9.83
N VAL A 113 10.17 0.88 -10.26
CA VAL A 113 9.11 1.76 -9.73
C VAL A 113 9.00 1.58 -8.22
N LEU A 114 8.86 0.36 -7.72
CA LEU A 114 8.74 0.09 -6.28
C LEU A 114 10.00 0.47 -5.50
N ASN A 115 11.19 0.23 -6.08
CA ASN A 115 12.45 0.66 -5.47
C ASN A 115 12.53 2.18 -5.34
N TYR A 116 11.98 2.94 -6.28
CA TYR A 116 11.93 4.40 -6.17
C TYR A 116 11.15 4.85 -4.91
N TYR A 117 10.01 4.22 -4.60
CA TYR A 117 9.30 4.50 -3.33
C TYR A 117 10.12 4.12 -2.09
N ARG A 118 10.95 3.08 -2.17
CA ARG A 118 11.76 2.62 -1.03
C ARG A 118 12.94 3.55 -0.75
N THR A 119 13.68 3.92 -1.79
CA THR A 119 14.98 4.61 -1.70
C THR A 119 14.92 6.10 -1.99
N GLY A 120 13.88 6.58 -2.68
CA GLY A 120 13.82 7.93 -3.23
C GLY A 120 14.73 8.15 -4.45
N LYS A 121 15.27 7.08 -5.03
CA LYS A 121 16.16 7.13 -6.21
C LYS A 121 15.59 6.32 -7.36
N LEU A 122 15.36 6.96 -8.51
CA LEU A 122 14.81 6.30 -9.69
C LEU A 122 15.94 5.83 -10.61
N HIS A 123 16.12 4.52 -10.72
CA HIS A 123 17.14 3.91 -11.58
C HIS A 123 16.52 3.33 -12.85
N TYR A 124 17.26 3.45 -13.95
CA TYR A 124 16.87 2.89 -15.25
C TYR A 124 17.22 1.39 -15.33
N PRO A 125 16.25 0.51 -15.66
CA PRO A 125 16.51 -0.90 -15.90
C PRO A 125 17.25 -1.12 -17.23
N THR A 126 18.35 -1.89 -17.20
CA THR A 126 19.23 -2.09 -18.35
C THR A 126 18.72 -3.13 -19.35
N ASP A 127 17.69 -3.88 -18.99
CA ASP A 127 17.11 -5.00 -19.74
C ASP A 127 15.84 -4.62 -20.53
N VAL A 128 15.44 -3.35 -20.51
CA VAL A 128 14.25 -2.85 -21.23
C VAL A 128 14.59 -1.63 -22.09
N CYS A 129 13.82 -1.36 -23.15
CA CYS A 129 14.00 -0.16 -23.96
C CYS A 129 13.47 1.11 -23.26
N GLY A 130 13.97 2.27 -23.67
CA GLY A 130 13.57 3.57 -23.12
C GLY A 130 12.07 3.86 -23.25
N PRO A 131 11.45 3.64 -24.44
CA PRO A 131 10.02 3.86 -24.63
C PRO A 131 9.13 3.03 -23.69
N LEU A 132 9.43 1.74 -23.50
CA LEU A 132 8.69 0.88 -22.57
C LEU A 132 8.81 1.37 -21.12
N PHE A 133 10.01 1.80 -20.72
CA PHE A 133 10.21 2.36 -19.39
C PHE A 133 9.39 3.63 -19.18
N GLU A 134 9.35 4.53 -20.17
CA GLU A 134 8.56 5.76 -20.11
C GLU A 134 7.06 5.52 -20.05
N GLU A 135 6.54 4.59 -20.86
CA GLU A 135 5.13 4.19 -20.82
C GLU A 135 4.73 3.69 -19.42
N GLU A 136 5.58 2.87 -18.81
CA GLU A 136 5.36 2.40 -17.44
C GLU A 136 5.42 3.54 -16.43
N LEU A 137 6.42 4.43 -16.50
CA LEU A 137 6.50 5.58 -15.58
C LEU A 137 5.25 6.47 -15.69
N GLU A 138 4.78 6.74 -16.91
CA GLU A 138 3.53 7.47 -17.15
C GLU A 138 2.34 6.76 -16.52
N TYR A 139 2.22 5.43 -16.71
CA TYR A 139 1.15 4.64 -16.10
C TYR A 139 1.13 4.77 -14.58
N TRP A 140 2.31 4.71 -13.93
CA TRP A 140 2.45 4.82 -12.47
C TRP A 140 2.37 6.26 -11.95
N GLY A 141 2.40 7.25 -12.84
CA GLY A 141 2.36 8.68 -12.53
C GLY A 141 3.68 9.21 -11.98
N LEU A 142 4.81 8.77 -12.56
CA LEU A 142 6.16 9.16 -12.19
C LEU A 142 6.82 9.96 -13.32
N ASP A 143 7.61 10.97 -12.95
CA ASP A 143 8.33 11.82 -13.91
C ASP A 143 9.67 11.17 -14.31
N ALA A 144 9.83 10.90 -15.61
CA ALA A 144 11.05 10.33 -16.18
C ALA A 144 12.29 11.24 -16.03
N ASN A 145 12.11 12.54 -15.76
CA ASN A 145 13.22 13.44 -15.50
C ASN A 145 13.86 13.22 -14.11
N GLN A 146 13.24 12.42 -13.24
CA GLN A 146 13.76 12.08 -11.91
C GLN A 146 14.77 10.92 -11.93
N VAL A 147 15.11 10.40 -13.12
CA VAL A 147 16.13 9.34 -13.25
C VAL A 147 17.47 9.83 -12.69
N GLU A 148 18.10 8.99 -11.88
CA GLU A 148 19.38 9.32 -11.23
C GLU A 148 20.52 9.53 -12.26
N PRO A 149 21.48 10.43 -11.96
CA PRO A 149 22.59 10.72 -12.88
C PRO A 149 23.41 9.50 -13.31
N CYS A 150 23.54 8.49 -12.45
CA CYS A 150 24.26 7.26 -12.78
C CYS A 150 23.62 6.46 -13.94
N CYS A 151 22.36 6.74 -14.26
CA CYS A 151 21.59 6.06 -15.29
C CYS A 151 21.45 6.87 -16.59
N TRP A 152 21.80 8.16 -16.60
CA TRP A 152 21.55 9.06 -17.73
C TRP A 152 22.16 8.57 -19.04
N MET A 153 23.42 8.09 -19.03
CA MET A 153 24.09 7.66 -20.26
C MET A 153 23.34 6.55 -20.97
N THR A 154 22.95 5.51 -20.23
CA THR A 154 22.20 4.37 -20.77
C THR A 154 20.79 4.78 -21.16
N TYR A 155 20.12 5.57 -20.30
CA TYR A 155 18.75 5.99 -20.53
C TYR A 155 18.62 6.88 -21.78
N THR A 156 19.45 7.91 -21.92
CA THR A 156 19.43 8.80 -23.09
C THR A 156 19.75 8.07 -24.39
N GLN A 157 20.65 7.08 -24.36
CA GLN A 157 20.95 6.27 -25.55
C GLN A 157 19.77 5.42 -26.00
N HIS A 158 18.96 4.91 -25.06
CA HIS A 158 17.84 4.03 -25.35
C HIS A 158 16.51 4.78 -25.55
N ARG A 159 16.43 6.05 -25.16
CA ARG A 159 15.23 6.89 -25.31
C ARG A 159 14.88 7.21 -26.76
N TYR A 160 15.88 7.24 -27.66
CA TYR A 160 15.71 7.62 -29.06
C TYR A 160 15.79 6.45 -30.04
N LYS A 161 15.68 5.22 -29.54
CA LYS A 161 15.66 3.98 -30.33
C LYS A 161 14.34 3.26 -30.12
#